data_AF-A0A087USE7-F1
#
_entry.id   AF-A0A087USE7-F1
#
_cell.length_a   1.000
_cell.length_b   1.000
_cell.length_c   1.000
_cell.angle_alpha   90.00
_cell.angle_beta   90.00
_cell.angle_gamma   90.00
#
_symmetry.space_group_name_H-M   'P 1'
#
loop_
_entity.id
_entity.type
_entity.pdbx_description
1 polymer ?
#
loop_
_entity_poly.entity_id
_entity_poly.type
_entity_poly.pdbx_seq_one_letter_code
_entity_poly.pdbx_strand_id
1 'polypeptide(L)' 'MNLNHNGWEKIGLWEDNKLDIKDIVWPGNSPVPPPGVPEKFNLKITFLKEPPYVNLLPPDNETGECKTSRSVRC' A
#
# COMPACT_ATOMS: atom_id res chain seq x y z
N MET A 1 -1.22 -5.88 -27.25
CA MET A 1 -2.51 -6.62 -27.15
C MET A 1 -3.07 -6.38 -25.75
N ASN A 2 -4.39 -6.28 -25.59
CA ASN A 2 -5.07 -6.25 -24.29
C ASN A 2 -5.93 -7.52 -24.16
N LEU A 3 -6.04 -8.08 -22.96
CA LEU A 3 -6.89 -9.24 -22.70
C LEU A 3 -8.23 -8.75 -22.15
N ASN A 4 -9.32 -9.10 -22.84
CA ASN A 4 -10.68 -8.87 -22.36
C ASN A 4 -11.40 -10.21 -22.16
N HIS A 5 -12.59 -10.22 -21.57
CA HIS A 5 -13.37 -11.41 -21.23
C HIS A 5 -13.55 -12.40 -22.40
N ASN A 6 -13.49 -11.91 -23.63
CA ASN A 6 -13.72 -12.69 -24.84
C ASN A 6 -12.45 -12.98 -25.67
N GLY A 7 -11.26 -12.67 -25.14
CA GLY A 7 -9.97 -12.98 -25.78
C GLY A 7 -9.00 -11.80 -25.92
N TRP A 8 -7.94 -12.01 -26.71
CA TRP A 8 -6.88 -11.03 -26.94
C TRP A 8 -7.23 -10.05 -28.06
N GLU A 9 -7.10 -8.76 -27.80
CA GLU A 9 -7.36 -7.68 -28.75
C GLU A 9 -6.10 -6.84 -29.04
N LYS A 10 -5.87 -6.45 -30.29
CA LYS A 10 -4.75 -5.56 -30.64
C LYS A 10 -5.11 -4.10 -30.36
N ILE A 11 -4.57 -3.58 -29.25
CA ILE A 11 -4.78 -2.20 -28.81
C ILE A 11 -3.78 -1.18 -29.36
N GLY A 12 -2.70 -1.60 -30.00
CA GLY A 12 -1.72 -0.64 -30.48
C GLY A 12 -0.57 -1.27 -31.24
N LEU A 13 0.23 -0.41 -31.83
CA LEU A 13 1.43 -0.73 -32.59
C LEU A 13 2.50 0.31 -32.26
N TRP A 14 3.71 -0.18 -32.02
CA TRP A 14 4.88 0.67 -31.80
C TRP A 14 5.82 0.49 -32.99
N GLU A 15 5.91 1.51 -33.83
CA GLU A 15 6.75 1.53 -35.04
C GLU A 15 7.36 2.94 -35.21
N ASP A 16 8.58 3.03 -35.70
CA ASP A 16 9.27 4.29 -36.01
C ASP A 16 9.24 5.36 -34.90
N ASN A 17 9.41 4.93 -33.65
CA ASN A 17 9.31 5.77 -32.44
C ASN A 17 7.94 6.48 -32.28
N LYS A 18 6.90 5.95 -32.91
CA LYS A 18 5.53 6.40 -32.77
C LYS A 18 4.69 5.30 -32.14
N LEU A 19 3.88 5.71 -31.18
CA LEU A 19 2.86 4.88 -30.57
C LEU A 19 1.51 5.23 -31.19
N ASP A 20 0.89 4.27 -31.86
CA ASP A 20 -0.53 4.34 -32.16
C ASP A 20 -1.27 3.39 -31.22
N ILE A 21 -2.22 3.93 -30.45
CA ILE A 21 -2.90 3.21 -29.37
C ILE A 21 -4.39 3.53 -29.35
N LYS A 22 -5.20 2.48 -29.18
CA LYS A 22 -6.65 2.49 -28.98
C LYS A 22 -6.97 2.49 -27.48
N ASP A 23 -8.25 2.65 -27.15
CA ASP A 23 -8.71 2.60 -25.76
C ASP A 23 -8.34 1.29 -25.06
N ILE A 24 -7.92 1.41 -23.80
CA ILE A 24 -7.56 0.28 -22.93
C ILE A 24 -8.64 0.16 -21.86
N VAL A 25 -9.23 -1.03 -21.76
CA VAL A 25 -10.11 -1.38 -20.65
C VAL A 25 -9.27 -2.03 -19.55
N TRP A 26 -9.32 -1.43 -18.37
CA TRP A 26 -8.64 -1.89 -17.17
C TRP A 26 -9.50 -2.91 -16.40
N PRO A 27 -8.89 -3.69 -15.48
CA PRO A 27 -9.63 -4.62 -14.63
C PRO A 27 -10.83 -3.95 -13.95
N GLY A 28 -11.96 -4.66 -13.88
CA GLY A 28 -13.23 -4.11 -13.40
C GLY A 28 -14.06 -3.39 -14.48
N ASN A 29 -13.73 -3.57 -15.76
CA ASN A 29 -14.39 -2.94 -16.90
C ASN A 29 -14.35 -1.39 -16.84
N SER A 30 -13.21 -0.87 -16.36
CA SER A 30 -13.00 0.58 -16.17
C SER A 30 -12.21 1.17 -17.35
N PRO A 31 -12.62 2.32 -17.91
CA PRO A 31 -11.81 3.04 -18.90
C PRO A 31 -10.67 3.83 -18.25
N VAL A 32 -10.73 4.05 -16.93
CA VAL A 32 -9.72 4.80 -16.16
C VAL A 32 -8.68 3.82 -15.61
N PRO A 33 -7.37 4.11 -15.78
CA PRO A 33 -6.32 3.29 -15.18
C PRO A 33 -6.47 3.26 -13.66
N PRO A 34 -6.22 2.10 -13.02
CA PRO A 34 -6.20 2.04 -11.57
C PRO A 34 -5.16 3.05 -11.06
N PRO A 35 -5.47 3.80 -9.98
CA PRO A 35 -4.48 4.64 -9.34
C PRO A 35 -3.26 3.77 -8.97
N GLY A 36 -2.07 4.36 -9.04
CA GLY A 36 -0.81 3.65 -8.82
C GLY A 36 -0.63 3.11 -7.40
N VAL A 37 0.62 2.97 -6.96
CA VAL A 37 0.92 2.44 -5.62
C VAL A 37 0.12 3.23 -4.56
N PRO A 38 -0.75 2.59 -3.78
CA PRO A 38 -1.47 3.27 -2.72
C PRO A 38 -0.46 3.86 -1.74
N GLU A 39 -0.67 5.10 -1.33
CA GLU A 39 0.15 5.81 -0.34
C GLU A 39 -0.02 5.25 1.10
N LYS A 40 -0.31 3.96 1.24
CA LYS A 40 -0.42 3.28 2.53
C LYS A 40 0.98 2.93 3.02
N PHE A 41 1.70 3.93 3.49
CA PHE A 41 2.95 3.68 4.19
C PHE A 41 2.63 3.07 5.57
N ASN A 42 3.08 1.84 5.78
CA ASN A 42 3.04 1.20 7.09
C ASN A 42 4.48 1.09 7.56
N LEU A 43 4.85 1.83 8.61
CA LEU A 43 6.20 1.77 9.15
C LEU A 43 6.27 0.67 10.23
N LYS A 44 7.09 -0.35 9.98
CA LYS A 44 7.47 -1.32 11.02
C LYS A 44 8.72 -0.81 11.71
N ILE A 45 8.61 -0.56 13.02
CA ILE A 45 9.72 -0.10 13.86
C ILE A 45 10.21 -1.30 14.69
N THR A 46 11.53 -1.45 14.80
CA THR A 46 12.18 -2.39 15.72
C THR A 46 13.07 -1.62 16.69
N PHE A 47 13.19 -2.11 17.91
CA PHE A 47 14.00 -1.48 18.95
C PHE A 47 14.61 -2.53 19.87
N LEU A 48 15.71 -2.17 20.52
CA LEU A 48 16.30 -2.94 21.59
C LEU A 48 15.81 -2.42 22.95
N LYS A 49 15.82 -3.28 23.98
CA LYS A 49 15.56 -2.86 25.36
C LYS A 49 16.77 -2.09 25.88
N GLU A 50 16.63 -0.78 26.06
CA GLU A 50 17.73 0.10 26.44
C GLU A 50 17.28 1.19 27.43
N PRO A 51 17.14 0.90 28.74
CA PRO A 51 16.86 1.92 29.73
C PRO A 51 18.03 2.93 29.83
N PRO A 52 17.80 4.25 29.97
CA PRO A 52 16.50 4.91 30.19
C PRO A 52 15.73 5.26 28.89
N TYR A 53 16.31 5.00 27.72
CA TYR A 53 15.80 5.45 26.41
C TYR A 53 14.59 4.65 25.91
N VAL A 54 14.55 3.33 26.14
CA VAL A 54 13.45 2.44 25.78
C VAL A 54 13.08 1.57 26.99
N ASN A 55 11.93 1.88 27.61
CA ASN A 55 11.41 1.17 28.78
C ASN A 55 10.25 0.26 28.40
N LEU A 56 10.37 -1.02 28.71
CA LEU A 56 9.35 -2.03 28.46
C LEU A 56 8.70 -2.42 29.79
N LEU A 57 7.40 -2.12 29.92
CA LEU A 57 6.59 -2.46 31.08
C LEU A 57 5.46 -3.40 30.64
N PRO A 58 5.17 -4.47 31.40
CA PRO A 58 4.02 -5.30 31.12
C PRO A 58 2.71 -4.51 31.31
N PRO A 59 1.66 -4.81 30.54
CA PRO A 59 0.32 -4.27 30.81
C PRO A 59 -0.21 -4.79 32.15
N ASP A 60 -1.22 -4.11 32.68
CA ASP A 60 -1.88 -4.51 33.91
C ASP A 60 -2.68 -5.82 33.73
N ASN A 61 -2.57 -6.75 34.68
CA ASN A 61 -3.13 -8.10 34.54
C ASN A 61 -4.66 -8.16 34.63
N GLU A 62 -5.30 -7.16 35.25
CA GLU A 62 -6.75 -7.15 35.44
C GLU A 62 -7.44 -6.29 34.37
N THR A 63 -6.85 -5.15 34.02
CA THR A 63 -7.44 -4.20 33.07
C THR A 63 -6.88 -4.34 31.65
N GLY A 64 -5.72 -4.97 31.47
CA GLY A 64 -5.00 -5.03 30.20
C GLY A 64 -4.40 -3.70 29.77
N GLU A 65 -4.49 -2.65 30.59
CA GLU A 65 -4.01 -1.31 30.26
C GLU A 65 -2.50 -1.16 30.46
N CYS A 66 -1.84 -0.43 29.57
CA CYS A 66 -0.42 -0.11 29.71
C CYS A 66 -0.23 0.93 30.83
N LYS A 67 0.63 0.61 31.81
CA LYS A 67 1.07 1.56 32.84
C LYS A 67 1.98 2.61 32.20
N THR A 68 1.39 3.71 31.71
CA THR A 68 2.13 4.77 31.04
C THR A 68 2.67 5.78 32.06
N SER A 69 3.99 5.86 32.21
CA SER A 69 4.61 7.02 32.87
C SER A 69 4.72 8.16 31.84
N ARG A 70 3.66 8.95 31.69
CA ARG A 70 3.68 10.26 30.99
C ARG A 70 4.05 10.25 29.50
N SER A 71 3.51 9.36 28.68
CA SER A 71 3.48 9.62 27.23
C SER A 71 2.29 10.52 26.90
N VAL A 72 2.56 11.65 26.24
CA VAL A 72 1.57 12.67 25.83
C VAL A 72 0.43 11.99 25.10
N ARG A 73 -0.82 12.23 25.53
CA ARG A 73 -2.00 11.86 24.75
C ARG A 73 -2.00 12.72 23.48
N CYS A 74 -1.95 12.06 22.32
CA CYS A 74 -2.17 12.69 21.03
C CYS A 74 -3.56 13.34 20.97
#